data_AF-A0A8J5MR44-F1
#
_entry.id   AF-A0A8J5MR44-F1
#
_cell.length_a   1.000
_cell.length_b   1.000
_cell.length_c   1.000
_cell.angle_alpha   90.00
_cell.angle_beta   90.00
_cell.angle_gamma   90.00
#
_symmetry.space_group_name_H-M   'P 1'
#
loop_
_entity.id
_entity.type
_entity.pdbx_description
1 polymer ?
#
loop_
_entity_poly.entity_id
_entity_poly.type
_entity_poly.pdbx_seq_one_letter_code
_entity_poly.pdbx_strand_id
1 'polypeptide(L)'
;MVAFLSQQLILQAPSNKIIVVSDGFSNQEQVESSNPDIVKENLEPRHEEANTRIILHCVRSRASSIVVAARDTDVLVLLLAHFNKIPCSKVWTKYRISKNRKYIPIHTIAAQLDNSMLSTLTAFHALTGSDNPSFLAGHTKKSDWNVFMEHQNLLQLLGKGDICEKAVHDIDEFICRFYKCDVGTSIDRACSILFGRAHALEALPPRSDVLSFYINRAHYQASIWQQADMQYPMLPHLEMMG
;
A
#
# COMPACT_ATOMS: atom_id res chain seq x y z
N MET A 1 18.43 -0.96 -22.03
CA MET A 1 17.21 -1.53 -22.62
C MET A 1 15.95 -0.80 -22.17
N VAL A 2 15.75 -0.53 -20.87
CA VAL A 2 14.57 0.21 -20.38
C VAL A 2 14.54 1.66 -20.89
N ALA A 3 15.68 2.38 -20.88
CA ALA A 3 15.79 3.75 -21.43
C ALA A 3 15.36 3.88 -22.89
N PHE A 4 15.69 2.88 -23.70
CA PHE A 4 15.28 2.85 -25.10
C PHE A 4 13.74 2.79 -25.22
N LEU A 5 13.07 1.96 -24.41
CA LEU A 5 11.61 1.86 -24.45
C LEU A 5 10.95 3.17 -24.02
N SER A 6 11.42 3.79 -22.94
CA SER A 6 10.91 5.08 -22.45
C SER A 6 11.02 6.17 -23.53
N GLN A 7 12.17 6.25 -24.20
CA GLN A 7 12.37 7.19 -25.31
C GLN A 7 11.48 6.88 -26.52
N GLN A 8 11.36 5.62 -26.92
CA GLN A 8 10.51 5.24 -28.06
C GLN A 8 9.02 5.52 -27.80
N LEU A 9 8.53 5.32 -26.57
CA LEU A 9 7.16 5.67 -26.21
C LEU A 9 6.87 7.16 -26.42
N ILE A 10 7.82 8.03 -26.12
CA ILE A 10 7.69 9.48 -26.30
C ILE A 10 7.76 9.85 -27.78
N LEU A 11 8.74 9.32 -28.51
CA LEU A 11 8.95 9.62 -29.94
C LEU A 11 7.80 9.11 -30.82
N GLN A 12 7.20 7.98 -30.46
CA GLN A 12 6.10 7.36 -31.20
C GLN A 12 4.73 7.68 -30.60
N ALA A 13 4.64 8.74 -29.80
CA ALA A 13 3.37 9.16 -29.22
C ALA A 13 2.35 9.48 -30.33
N PRO A 14 1.14 8.90 -30.29
CA PRO A 14 0.08 9.25 -31.24
C PRO A 14 -0.23 10.74 -31.16
N SER A 15 -0.52 11.37 -32.30
CA SER A 15 -0.75 12.82 -32.39
C SER A 15 -1.88 13.35 -31.50
N ASN A 16 -2.84 12.48 -31.14
CA ASN A 16 -3.95 12.81 -30.26
C ASN A 16 -3.75 12.41 -28.80
N LYS A 17 -2.51 12.08 -28.39
CA LYS A 17 -2.17 11.65 -27.04
C LYS A 17 -0.93 12.34 -26.54
N ILE A 18 -0.94 12.63 -25.24
CA ILE A 18 0.24 13.03 -24.50
C ILE A 18 0.72 11.80 -23.74
N ILE A 19 1.99 11.44 -23.94
CA ILE A 19 2.65 10.38 -23.20
C ILE A 19 3.59 11.05 -22.20
N VAL A 20 3.54 10.57 -20.96
CA VAL A 20 4.47 10.94 -19.88
C VAL A 20 5.12 9.67 -19.39
N VAL A 21 6.44 9.66 -19.28
CA VAL A 21 7.21 8.52 -18.78
C VAL A 21 8.04 8.98 -17.61
N SER A 22 7.97 8.26 -16.51
CA SER A 22 8.55 8.64 -15.22
C SER A 22 9.50 7.59 -14.67
N ASP A 23 10.09 6.75 -15.54
CA ASP A 23 11.08 5.74 -15.19
C ASP A 23 11.85 5.27 -16.44
N GLY A 24 12.93 4.53 -16.23
CA GLY A 24 13.75 3.92 -17.27
C GLY A 24 14.93 4.78 -17.72
N PHE A 25 15.13 5.96 -17.13
CA PHE A 25 16.24 6.86 -17.44
C PHE A 25 17.44 6.63 -16.50
N SER A 26 18.58 7.26 -16.82
CA SER A 26 19.78 7.21 -15.95
C SER A 26 19.55 7.91 -14.61
N ASN A 27 18.74 8.96 -14.59
CA ASN A 27 18.26 9.59 -13.37
C ASN A 27 16.88 9.00 -13.02
N GLN A 28 16.75 8.40 -11.83
CA GLN A 28 15.51 7.77 -11.37
C GLN A 28 14.37 8.77 -11.13
N GLU A 29 14.67 10.05 -10.92
CA GLU A 29 13.65 11.10 -10.74
C GLU A 29 13.15 11.67 -12.07
N GLN A 30 13.84 11.36 -13.17
CA GLN A 30 13.58 11.97 -14.46
C GLN A 30 12.20 11.61 -14.99
N VAL A 31 11.48 12.64 -15.42
CA VAL A 31 10.22 12.53 -16.13
C VAL A 31 10.36 13.17 -17.49
N GLU A 32 9.83 12.51 -18.51
CA GLU A 32 9.78 13.04 -19.87
C GLU A 32 8.37 12.99 -20.44
N SER A 33 8.08 13.87 -21.39
CA SER A 33 6.78 13.92 -22.05
C SER A 33 6.91 14.10 -23.55
N SER A 34 5.96 13.55 -24.30
CA SER A 34 5.78 13.83 -25.72
C SER A 34 5.22 15.22 -26.01
N ASN A 35 4.74 15.94 -24.99
CA ASN A 35 4.32 17.33 -25.09
C ASN A 35 5.26 18.21 -24.25
N PRO A 36 5.98 19.18 -24.86
CA PRO A 36 6.90 20.06 -24.13
C PRO A 36 6.20 21.00 -23.15
N ASP A 37 4.89 21.25 -23.30
CA ASP A 37 4.13 22.17 -22.44
C ASP A 37 3.72 21.53 -21.09
N ILE A 38 3.95 20.23 -20.91
CA ILE A 38 3.71 19.56 -19.64
C ILE A 38 4.77 20.02 -18.63
N VAL A 39 4.31 20.65 -17.55
CA VAL A 39 5.13 21.01 -16.38
C VAL A 39 5.58 19.71 -15.69
N LYS A 40 6.85 19.35 -15.87
CA LYS A 40 7.43 18.08 -15.42
C LYS A 40 7.83 18.12 -13.95
N GLU A 41 8.17 19.29 -13.43
CA GLU A 41 8.71 19.52 -12.09
C GLU A 41 7.76 19.04 -11.00
N ASN A 42 6.45 18.97 -11.26
CA ASN A 42 5.47 18.45 -10.30
C ASN A 42 5.23 16.94 -10.39
N LEU A 43 5.88 16.27 -11.35
CA LEU A 43 5.68 14.86 -11.68
C LEU A 43 6.90 14.00 -11.37
N GLU A 44 8.06 14.60 -11.09
CA GLU A 44 9.34 13.93 -10.79
C GLU A 44 9.29 13.23 -9.43
N PRO A 45 9.15 11.89 -9.38
CA PRO A 45 8.97 11.18 -8.12
C PRO A 45 10.33 10.78 -7.52
N ARG A 46 10.53 11.04 -6.23
CA ARG A 46 11.60 10.38 -5.42
C ARG A 46 11.20 9.02 -4.85
N HIS A 47 10.23 8.39 -5.48
CA HIS A 47 9.76 7.06 -5.08
C HIS A 47 10.58 5.98 -5.78
N GLU A 48 11.01 4.94 -5.08
CA GLU A 48 11.68 3.81 -5.71
C GLU A 48 10.68 2.97 -6.53
N GLU A 49 9.53 2.62 -5.93
CA GLU A 49 8.56 1.68 -6.52
C GLU A 49 7.63 2.33 -7.56
N ALA A 50 7.27 1.57 -8.60
CA ALA A 50 6.34 2.04 -9.63
C ALA A 50 4.91 2.29 -9.11
N ASN A 51 4.48 1.52 -8.09
CA ASN A 51 3.13 1.61 -7.52
C ASN A 51 2.87 2.99 -6.86
N THR A 52 3.83 3.54 -6.11
CA THR A 52 3.75 4.86 -5.47
C THR A 52 3.93 5.98 -6.47
N ARG A 53 4.83 5.82 -7.46
CA ARG A 53 4.93 6.75 -8.61
C ARG A 53 3.57 6.94 -9.29
N ILE A 54 2.83 5.86 -9.55
CA ILE A 54 1.49 5.92 -10.15
C ILE A 54 0.54 6.79 -9.33
N ILE A 55 0.59 6.73 -8.00
CA ILE A 55 -0.27 7.52 -7.12
C ILE A 55 0.06 9.01 -7.22
N LEU A 56 1.34 9.37 -7.20
CA LEU A 56 1.76 10.76 -7.42
C LEU A 56 1.19 11.31 -8.73
N HIS A 57 1.32 10.56 -9.83
CA HIS A 57 0.75 10.95 -11.13
C HIS A 57 -0.78 11.10 -11.08
N CYS A 58 -1.49 10.27 -10.32
CA CYS A 58 -2.94 10.40 -10.13
C CYS A 58 -3.30 11.68 -9.37
N VAL A 59 -2.58 11.98 -8.28
CA VAL A 59 -2.79 13.17 -7.44
C VAL A 59 -2.48 14.46 -8.21
N ARG A 60 -1.49 14.43 -9.11
CA ARG A 60 -1.08 15.60 -9.91
C ARG A 60 -1.84 15.74 -11.22
N SER A 61 -2.66 14.77 -11.59
CA SER A 61 -3.46 14.80 -12.81
C SER A 61 -4.59 15.82 -12.72
N ARG A 62 -4.80 16.57 -13.81
CA ARG A 62 -5.96 17.46 -13.99
C ARG A 62 -7.05 16.83 -14.87
N ALA A 63 -6.95 15.54 -15.15
CA ALA A 63 -7.91 14.85 -16.01
C ALA A 63 -9.28 14.73 -15.34
N SER A 64 -10.35 14.84 -16.13
CA SER A 64 -11.73 14.60 -15.67
C SER A 64 -12.02 13.14 -15.33
N SER A 65 -11.12 12.23 -15.72
CA SER A 65 -11.22 10.79 -15.51
C SER A 65 -9.83 10.17 -15.49
N ILE A 66 -9.55 9.27 -14.55
CA ILE A 66 -8.27 8.57 -14.42
C ILE A 66 -8.51 7.06 -14.53
N VAL A 67 -7.78 6.41 -15.43
CA VAL A 67 -7.78 4.94 -15.56
C VAL A 67 -6.36 4.45 -15.32
N VAL A 68 -6.17 3.74 -14.21
CA VAL A 68 -4.89 3.13 -13.86
C VAL A 68 -4.87 1.70 -14.37
N ALA A 69 -3.82 1.33 -15.09
CA ALA A 69 -3.63 -0.03 -15.57
C ALA A 69 -2.41 -0.65 -14.89
N ALA A 70 -2.65 -1.40 -13.80
CA ALA A 70 -1.63 -2.13 -13.07
C ALA A 70 -2.11 -3.58 -12.83
N ARG A 71 -1.18 -4.53 -12.83
CA ARG A 71 -1.46 -5.92 -12.43
C ARG A 71 -1.31 -6.13 -10.93
N ASP A 72 -0.44 -5.35 -10.33
CA ASP A 72 -0.12 -5.37 -8.91
C ASP A 72 -1.34 -4.90 -8.08
N THR A 73 -1.67 -5.68 -7.05
CA THR A 73 -2.78 -5.39 -6.14
C THR A 73 -2.49 -4.21 -5.22
N ASP A 74 -1.21 -3.91 -4.96
CA ASP A 74 -0.80 -2.80 -4.10
C ASP A 74 -1.30 -1.47 -4.66
N VAL A 75 -1.30 -1.33 -6.00
CA VAL A 75 -1.84 -0.16 -6.69
C VAL A 75 -3.33 0.06 -6.40
N LEU A 76 -4.13 -1.01 -6.28
CA LEU A 76 -5.55 -0.88 -5.93
C LEU A 76 -5.73 -0.33 -4.51
N VAL A 77 -4.98 -0.88 -3.56
CA VAL A 77 -5.00 -0.47 -2.15
C VAL A 77 -4.56 0.98 -2.01
N LEU A 78 -3.46 1.35 -2.66
CA LEU A 78 -2.95 2.72 -2.67
C LEU A 78 -3.93 3.72 -3.30
N LEU A 79 -4.60 3.34 -4.39
CA LEU A 79 -5.62 4.19 -5.01
C LEU A 79 -6.81 4.46 -4.08
N LEU A 80 -7.21 3.48 -3.28
CA LEU A 80 -8.26 3.67 -2.27
C LEU A 80 -7.76 4.58 -1.14
N ALA A 81 -6.59 4.29 -0.57
CA ALA A 81 -6.03 5.02 0.56
C ALA A 81 -5.80 6.52 0.25
N HIS A 82 -5.47 6.85 -1.00
CA HIS A 82 -5.20 8.22 -1.44
C HIS A 82 -6.34 8.85 -2.24
N PHE A 83 -7.50 8.20 -2.35
CA PHE A 83 -8.60 8.67 -3.21
C PHE A 83 -9.04 10.10 -2.88
N ASN A 84 -9.09 10.45 -1.59
CA ASN A 84 -9.45 11.80 -1.11
C ASN A 84 -8.43 12.89 -1.50
N LYS A 85 -7.20 12.51 -1.85
CA LYS A 85 -6.14 13.42 -2.33
C LYS A 85 -6.12 13.57 -3.85
N ILE A 86 -6.80 12.67 -4.58
CA ILE A 86 -6.86 12.71 -6.04
C ILE A 86 -7.92 13.75 -6.45
N PRO A 87 -7.58 14.78 -7.25
CA PRO A 87 -8.52 15.85 -7.63
C PRO A 87 -9.58 15.41 -8.66
N CYS A 88 -9.68 14.12 -8.93
CA CYS A 88 -10.57 13.52 -9.92
C CYS A 88 -11.62 12.65 -9.22
N SER A 89 -12.91 12.92 -9.47
CA SER A 89 -14.02 12.14 -8.90
C SER A 89 -14.22 10.77 -9.55
N LYS A 90 -13.57 10.53 -10.69
CA LYS A 90 -13.80 9.38 -11.56
C LYS A 90 -12.50 8.63 -11.79
N VAL A 91 -12.18 7.74 -10.84
CA VAL A 91 -10.98 6.89 -10.86
C VAL A 91 -11.38 5.43 -11.06
N TRP A 92 -10.71 4.75 -11.98
CA TRP A 92 -10.84 3.31 -12.20
C TRP A 92 -9.48 2.63 -12.21
N THR A 93 -9.45 1.39 -11.73
CA THR A 93 -8.35 0.49 -12.04
C THR A 93 -8.78 -0.54 -13.08
N LYS A 94 -7.92 -0.81 -14.05
CA LYS A 94 -8.13 -1.74 -15.14
C LYS A 94 -7.42 -3.05 -14.83
N TYR A 95 -8.20 -4.10 -14.61
CA TYR A 95 -7.69 -5.44 -14.39
C TYR A 95 -7.84 -6.28 -15.67
N ARG A 96 -6.76 -6.94 -16.09
CA ARG A 96 -6.78 -7.84 -17.27
C ARG A 96 -7.01 -9.27 -16.80
N ILE A 97 -8.26 -9.74 -16.90
CA ILE A 97 -8.59 -11.18 -16.84
C ILE A 97 -8.99 -11.60 -18.25
N SER A 98 -8.13 -12.36 -18.93
CA SER A 98 -8.39 -12.94 -20.26
C SER A 98 -9.03 -11.96 -21.28
N LYS A 99 -9.97 -12.43 -22.12
CA LYS A 99 -10.59 -11.68 -23.23
C LYS A 99 -11.48 -10.52 -22.78
N ASN A 100 -11.80 -10.40 -21.48
CA ASN A 100 -12.72 -9.39 -20.95
C ASN A 100 -11.97 -8.37 -20.08
N ARG A 101 -11.93 -7.12 -20.54
CA ARG A 101 -11.37 -6.00 -19.74
C ARG A 101 -12.36 -5.66 -18.64
N LYS A 102 -11.96 -5.76 -17.37
CA LYS A 102 -12.77 -5.33 -16.22
C LYS A 102 -12.21 -4.02 -15.68
N TYR A 103 -13.09 -3.04 -15.51
CA TYR A 103 -12.79 -1.77 -14.84
C TYR A 103 -13.43 -1.80 -13.46
N ILE A 104 -12.63 -1.55 -12.43
CA ILE A 104 -13.08 -1.49 -11.05
C ILE A 104 -13.17 0.00 -10.66
N PRO A 105 -14.35 0.50 -10.28
CA PRO A 105 -14.54 1.91 -9.94
C PRO A 105 -14.03 2.19 -8.52
N ILE A 106 -12.83 2.77 -8.40
CA ILE A 106 -12.21 3.12 -7.10
C ILE A 106 -13.11 4.08 -6.32
N HIS A 107 -13.66 5.09 -7.00
CA HIS A 107 -14.57 6.08 -6.40
C HIS A 107 -15.83 5.46 -5.77
N THR A 108 -16.38 4.39 -6.35
CA THR A 108 -17.55 3.70 -5.77
C THR A 108 -17.18 2.88 -4.55
N ILE A 109 -16.01 2.24 -4.55
CA ILE A 109 -15.52 1.46 -3.40
C ILE A 109 -15.15 2.41 -2.26
N ALA A 110 -14.42 3.49 -2.55
CA ALA A 110 -14.04 4.48 -1.55
C ALA A 110 -15.26 5.10 -0.86
N ALA A 111 -16.36 5.34 -1.60
CA ALA A 111 -17.60 5.86 -1.02
C ALA A 111 -18.32 4.89 -0.05
N GLN A 112 -17.94 3.61 -0.04
CA GLN A 112 -18.47 2.60 0.89
C GLN A 112 -17.60 2.41 2.14
N LEU A 113 -16.42 3.01 2.17
CA LEU A 113 -15.48 2.94 3.28
C LEU A 113 -15.47 4.28 4.02
N ASP A 114 -15.37 4.25 5.33
CA ASP A 114 -15.19 5.49 6.09
C ASP A 114 -13.74 6.01 5.97
N ASN A 115 -13.55 7.28 6.35
CA ASN A 115 -12.23 7.92 6.29
C ASN A 115 -11.18 7.22 7.18
N SER A 116 -11.61 6.61 8.29
CA SER A 116 -10.69 5.93 9.20
C SER A 116 -10.14 4.67 8.54
N MET A 117 -11.00 3.86 7.92
CA MET A 117 -10.63 2.69 7.13
C MET A 117 -9.72 3.08 5.96
N LEU A 118 -10.06 4.12 5.19
CA LEU A 118 -9.20 4.56 4.09
C LEU A 118 -7.81 4.99 4.60
N SER A 119 -7.75 5.67 5.75
CA SER A 119 -6.48 6.14 6.33
C SER A 119 -5.59 5.04 6.91
N THR A 120 -6.16 3.90 7.30
CA THR A 120 -5.44 2.77 7.90
C THR A 120 -5.27 1.59 6.93
N LEU A 121 -5.79 1.72 5.70
CA LEU A 121 -5.77 0.64 4.71
C LEU A 121 -4.34 0.24 4.30
N THR A 122 -3.42 1.20 4.17
CA THR A 122 -2.01 0.91 3.86
C THR A 122 -1.32 0.20 5.01
N ALA A 123 -1.61 0.58 6.26
CA ALA A 123 -1.12 -0.10 7.45
C ALA A 123 -1.62 -1.55 7.52
N PHE A 124 -2.92 -1.75 7.29
CA PHE A 124 -3.51 -3.09 7.22
C PHE A 124 -2.86 -3.95 6.14
N HIS A 125 -2.70 -3.41 4.92
CA HIS A 125 -2.12 -4.14 3.81
C HIS A 125 -0.65 -4.49 4.05
N ALA A 126 0.12 -3.57 4.63
CA ALA A 126 1.52 -3.81 5.00
C ALA A 126 1.66 -4.91 6.07
N LEU A 127 0.70 -4.96 7.01
CA LEU A 127 0.64 -5.92 8.11
C LEU A 127 -0.05 -7.25 7.76
N THR A 128 -0.71 -7.40 6.62
CA THR A 128 -1.39 -8.68 6.27
C THR A 128 -0.92 -9.29 4.97
N GLY A 129 -0.18 -8.52 4.16
CA GLY A 129 0.67 -9.04 3.10
C GLY A 129 0.56 -8.27 1.79
N SER A 130 1.66 -7.59 1.43
CA SER A 130 2.22 -7.66 0.08
C SER A 130 3.36 -8.69 0.08
N ASP A 131 3.35 -9.62 -0.88
CA ASP A 131 4.40 -10.58 -1.29
C ASP A 131 5.51 -10.96 -0.28
N ASN A 132 5.17 -11.23 0.99
CA ASN A 132 6.13 -11.55 2.05
C ASN A 132 6.06 -13.01 2.49
N PRO A 133 7.21 -13.70 2.66
CA PRO A 133 7.26 -15.12 3.02
C PRO A 133 6.79 -15.41 4.46
N SER A 134 6.60 -14.39 5.29
CA SER A 134 6.20 -14.48 6.70
C SER A 134 4.71 -14.12 6.89
N PHE A 135 3.82 -14.90 6.27
CA PHE A 135 2.38 -14.77 6.41
C PHE A 135 1.90 -15.39 7.74
N LEU A 136 0.90 -14.79 8.40
CA LEU A 136 0.22 -15.38 9.57
C LEU A 136 -0.60 -16.58 9.10
N ALA A 137 -0.01 -17.77 9.19
CA ALA A 137 -0.63 -18.99 8.69
C ALA A 137 -1.99 -19.28 9.38
N GLY A 138 -2.89 -19.90 8.62
CA GLY A 138 -4.26 -20.20 9.07
C GLY A 138 -5.28 -19.07 8.86
N HIS A 139 -4.84 -17.91 8.41
CA HIS A 139 -5.70 -16.76 8.12
C HIS A 139 -5.93 -16.57 6.60
N THR A 140 -6.96 -15.81 6.24
CA THR A 140 -7.29 -15.49 4.86
C THR A 140 -7.55 -14.00 4.73
N LYS A 141 -7.31 -13.40 3.56
CA LYS A 141 -7.65 -11.99 3.32
C LYS A 141 -9.08 -11.62 3.72
N LYS A 142 -10.03 -12.58 3.64
CA LYS A 142 -11.42 -12.39 4.08
C LYS A 142 -11.56 -12.35 5.61
N SER A 143 -10.89 -13.23 6.35
CA SER A 143 -10.94 -13.20 7.82
C SER A 143 -10.27 -11.93 8.36
N ASP A 144 -9.17 -11.54 7.75
CA ASP A 144 -8.35 -10.42 8.22
C ASP A 144 -9.05 -9.10 7.94
N TRP A 145 -9.75 -9.03 6.80
CA TRP A 145 -10.63 -7.91 6.46
C TRP A 145 -11.76 -7.73 7.49
N ASN A 146 -12.35 -8.81 8.00
CA ASN A 146 -13.40 -8.69 9.02
C ASN A 146 -12.86 -8.08 10.32
N VAL A 147 -11.68 -8.52 10.76
CA VAL A 147 -11.02 -7.93 11.93
C VAL A 147 -10.67 -6.47 11.67
N PHE A 148 -10.17 -6.15 10.47
CA PHE A 148 -9.89 -4.78 10.07
C PHE A 148 -11.13 -3.87 10.17
N MET A 149 -12.29 -4.32 9.66
CA MET A 149 -13.53 -3.52 9.73
C MET A 149 -13.91 -3.16 11.16
N GLU A 150 -13.65 -4.05 12.13
CA GLU A 150 -14.02 -3.84 13.54
C GLU A 150 -12.93 -3.11 14.34
N HIS A 151 -11.66 -3.28 13.98
CA HIS A 151 -10.51 -2.91 14.81
C HIS A 151 -9.44 -2.07 14.09
N GLN A 152 -9.77 -1.45 12.95
CA GLN A 152 -8.84 -0.59 12.20
C GLN A 152 -8.21 0.54 13.03
N ASN A 153 -8.85 0.98 14.12
CA ASN A 153 -8.34 2.04 14.97
C ASN A 153 -7.00 1.67 15.63
N LEU A 154 -6.74 0.37 15.83
CA LEU A 154 -5.47 -0.14 16.35
C LEU A 154 -4.31 0.04 15.36
N LEU A 155 -4.60 0.29 14.08
CA LEU A 155 -3.59 0.49 13.03
C LEU A 155 -3.22 1.96 12.83
N GLN A 156 -3.84 2.89 13.58
CA GLN A 156 -3.71 4.34 13.33
C GLN A 156 -2.29 4.90 13.47
N LEU A 157 -1.44 4.24 14.27
CA LEU A 157 -0.07 4.68 14.52
C LEU A 157 0.94 4.01 13.58
N LEU A 158 0.57 2.91 12.92
CA LEU A 158 1.47 2.17 12.06
C LEU A 158 1.78 2.98 10.79
N GLY A 159 3.06 3.14 10.47
CA GLY A 159 3.56 3.96 9.37
C GLY A 159 3.69 5.45 9.70
N LYS A 160 3.36 5.89 10.91
CA LYS A 160 3.44 7.30 11.32
C LYS A 160 4.62 7.53 12.27
N GLY A 161 5.51 8.44 11.89
CA GLY A 161 6.66 8.83 12.72
C GLY A 161 7.51 7.63 13.14
N ASP A 162 8.18 7.77 14.27
CA ASP A 162 8.92 6.66 14.88
C ASP A 162 7.96 5.68 15.56
N ILE A 163 8.30 4.40 15.50
CA ILE A 163 7.53 3.37 16.19
C ILE A 163 7.63 3.56 17.71
N CYS A 164 6.48 3.58 18.38
CA CYS A 164 6.39 3.75 19.82
C CYS A 164 5.76 2.51 20.49
N GLU A 165 5.95 2.37 21.80
CA GLU A 165 5.39 1.25 22.58
C GLU A 165 3.88 1.11 22.41
N LYS A 166 3.15 2.23 22.32
CA LYS A 166 1.71 2.22 22.06
C LYS A 166 1.37 1.59 20.70
N ALA A 167 2.12 1.93 19.66
CA ALA A 167 1.92 1.34 18.34
C ALA A 167 2.16 -0.18 18.39
N VAL A 168 3.24 -0.62 19.04
CA VAL A 168 3.53 -2.05 19.21
C VAL A 168 2.40 -2.75 19.97
N HIS A 169 1.91 -2.18 21.07
CA HIS A 169 0.80 -2.72 21.84
C HIS A 169 -0.50 -2.78 21.02
N ASP A 170 -0.84 -1.72 20.29
CA ASP A 170 -2.06 -1.71 19.47
C ASP A 170 -1.99 -2.79 18.38
N ILE A 171 -0.81 -3.01 17.77
CA ILE A 171 -0.63 -4.08 16.79
C ILE A 171 -0.65 -5.47 17.43
N ASP A 172 -0.05 -5.66 18.61
CA ASP A 172 -0.17 -6.91 19.38
C ASP A 172 -1.65 -7.27 19.59
N GLU A 173 -2.43 -6.30 20.09
CA GLU A 173 -3.87 -6.48 20.28
C GLU A 173 -4.59 -6.80 18.96
N PHE A 174 -4.26 -6.09 17.87
CA PHE A 174 -4.86 -6.32 16.56
C PHE A 174 -4.60 -7.74 16.05
N ILE A 175 -3.37 -8.25 16.20
CA ILE A 175 -3.00 -9.60 15.79
C ILE A 175 -3.72 -10.63 16.68
N CYS A 176 -3.82 -10.40 18.00
CA CYS A 176 -4.60 -11.24 18.90
C CYS A 176 -6.07 -11.43 18.46
N ARG A 177 -6.67 -10.42 17.78
CA ARG A 177 -8.02 -10.55 17.23
C ARG A 177 -8.13 -11.55 16.09
N PHE A 178 -7.07 -11.75 15.29
CA PHE A 178 -7.05 -12.78 14.25
C PHE A 178 -7.26 -14.17 14.86
N TYR A 179 -6.66 -14.37 16.03
CA TYR A 179 -6.74 -15.61 16.80
C TYR A 179 -7.92 -15.66 17.78
N LYS A 180 -8.85 -14.69 17.70
CA LYS A 180 -10.07 -14.61 18.54
C LYS A 180 -9.78 -14.65 20.04
N CYS A 181 -8.67 -14.04 20.46
CA CYS A 181 -8.32 -13.92 21.87
C CYS A 181 -9.12 -12.79 22.55
N ASP A 182 -9.26 -12.92 23.87
CA ASP A 182 -9.95 -11.93 24.70
C ASP A 182 -9.21 -10.59 24.69
N VAL A 183 -9.95 -9.50 24.89
CA VAL A 183 -9.40 -8.13 24.98
C VAL A 183 -8.29 -8.07 26.04
N GLY A 184 -7.17 -7.44 25.73
CA GLY A 184 -6.03 -7.30 26.64
C GLY A 184 -5.14 -8.55 26.76
N THR A 185 -5.41 -9.61 25.99
CA THR A 185 -4.49 -10.76 25.88
C THR A 185 -3.27 -10.34 25.06
N SER A 186 -2.07 -10.48 25.64
CA SER A 186 -0.82 -10.27 24.87
C SER A 186 -0.56 -11.41 23.90
N ILE A 187 0.22 -11.15 22.84
CA ILE A 187 0.52 -12.17 21.84
C ILE A 187 1.24 -13.39 22.43
N ASP A 188 2.13 -13.20 23.41
CA ASP A 188 2.82 -14.30 24.10
C ASP A 188 1.85 -15.14 24.92
N ARG A 189 0.86 -14.49 25.57
CA ARG A 189 -0.18 -15.19 26.29
C ARG A 189 -1.11 -15.94 25.34
N ALA A 190 -1.48 -15.33 24.20
CA ALA A 190 -2.24 -15.98 23.15
C ALA A 190 -1.51 -17.22 22.61
N CYS A 191 -0.21 -17.10 22.32
CA CYS A 191 0.65 -18.19 21.89
C CYS A 191 0.67 -19.32 22.92
N SER A 192 0.85 -18.98 24.22
CA SER A 192 0.83 -19.97 25.31
C SER A 192 -0.51 -20.69 25.45
N ILE A 193 -1.63 -19.98 25.37
CA ILE A 193 -2.99 -20.56 25.45
C ILE A 193 -3.25 -21.50 24.26
N LEU A 194 -2.85 -21.07 23.06
CA LEU A 194 -3.10 -21.82 21.82
C LEU A 194 -2.14 -22.99 21.65
N PHE A 195 -0.93 -22.93 22.21
CA PHE A 195 0.04 -24.04 22.17
C PHE A 195 -0.55 -25.34 22.73
N GLY A 196 -1.34 -25.26 23.80
CA GLY A 196 -2.01 -26.43 24.38
C GLY A 196 -3.22 -26.95 23.57
N ARG A 197 -3.64 -26.25 22.52
CA ARG A 197 -4.86 -26.52 21.74
C ARG A 197 -4.61 -26.69 20.24
N ALA A 198 -3.48 -26.22 19.73
CA ALA A 198 -3.19 -26.19 18.31
C ALA A 198 -2.80 -27.58 17.78
N HIS A 199 -3.28 -27.89 16.58
CA HIS A 199 -2.93 -29.14 15.88
C HIS A 199 -1.65 -29.02 15.05
N ALA A 200 -1.16 -27.79 14.82
CA ALA A 200 0.03 -27.47 14.03
C ALA A 200 0.68 -26.18 14.58
N LEU A 201 2.01 -26.08 14.48
CA LEU A 201 2.75 -24.92 14.99
C LEU A 201 2.44 -23.65 14.19
N GLU A 202 2.13 -23.81 12.91
CA GLU A 202 1.76 -22.74 11.97
C GLU A 202 0.41 -22.10 12.34
N ALA A 203 -0.43 -22.78 13.14
CA ALA A 203 -1.69 -22.24 13.62
C ALA A 203 -1.54 -21.36 14.87
N LEU A 204 -0.31 -21.21 15.39
CA LEU A 204 -0.04 -20.38 16.55
C LEU A 204 0.24 -18.93 16.14
N PRO A 205 -0.13 -17.96 16.97
CA PRO A 205 0.35 -16.60 16.81
C PRO A 205 1.87 -16.54 16.98
N PRO A 206 2.53 -15.57 16.31
CA PRO A 206 3.94 -15.30 16.55
C PRO A 206 4.15 -14.94 18.03
N ARG A 207 5.35 -15.20 18.56
CA ARG A 207 5.75 -14.62 19.84
C ARG A 207 6.16 -13.15 19.66
N SER A 208 6.23 -12.41 20.75
CA SER A 208 6.55 -10.98 20.75
C SER A 208 7.89 -10.64 20.07
N ASP A 209 8.90 -11.49 20.24
CA ASP A 209 10.20 -11.37 19.59
C ASP A 209 10.10 -11.41 18.05
N VAL A 210 9.36 -12.37 17.49
CA VAL A 210 9.12 -12.49 16.05
C VAL A 210 8.18 -11.39 15.55
N LEU A 211 7.13 -11.10 16.32
CA LEU A 211 6.15 -10.07 15.97
C LEU A 211 6.83 -8.69 15.85
N SER A 212 7.82 -8.38 16.68
CA SER A 212 8.52 -7.10 16.63
C SER A 212 9.15 -6.80 15.25
N PHE A 213 9.80 -7.79 14.62
CA PHE A 213 10.35 -7.67 13.27
C PHE A 213 9.25 -7.45 12.23
N TYR A 214 8.12 -8.14 12.39
CA TYR A 214 6.98 -7.99 11.51
C TYR A 214 6.39 -6.58 11.58
N ILE A 215 6.23 -6.05 12.79
CA ILE A 215 5.72 -4.69 13.02
C ILE A 215 6.70 -3.67 12.43
N ASN A 216 8.00 -3.79 12.69
CA ASN A 216 9.00 -2.85 12.16
C ASN A 216 8.98 -2.79 10.63
N ARG A 217 8.89 -3.95 9.98
CA ARG A 217 8.79 -4.03 8.52
C ARG A 217 7.48 -3.44 7.99
N ALA A 218 6.35 -3.80 8.59
CA ALA A 218 5.05 -3.28 8.20
C ALA A 218 4.98 -1.77 8.42
N HIS A 219 5.57 -1.26 9.51
CA HIS A 219 5.70 0.17 9.81
C HIS A 219 6.48 0.89 8.72
N TYR A 220 7.63 0.34 8.32
CA TYR A 220 8.43 0.90 7.22
C TYR A 220 7.63 0.95 5.92
N GLN A 221 7.05 -0.16 5.48
CA GLN A 221 6.30 -0.19 4.23
C GLN A 221 5.09 0.75 4.25
N ALA A 222 4.34 0.75 5.35
CA ALA A 222 3.20 1.64 5.54
C ALA A 222 3.63 3.11 5.49
N SER A 223 4.78 3.47 6.07
CA SER A 223 5.30 4.84 6.05
C SER A 223 5.63 5.33 4.64
N ILE A 224 6.15 4.46 3.78
CA ILE A 224 6.40 4.76 2.36
C ILE A 224 5.06 4.97 1.64
N TRP A 225 4.15 4.01 1.78
CA TRP A 225 2.86 4.03 1.12
C TRP A 225 1.96 5.19 1.55
N GLN A 226 2.03 5.62 2.80
CA GLN A 226 1.29 6.80 3.31
C GLN A 226 1.76 8.12 2.69
N GLN A 227 2.97 8.14 2.11
CA GLN A 227 3.57 9.31 1.46
C GLN A 227 3.54 9.23 -0.07
N ALA A 228 2.79 8.28 -0.65
CA ALA A 228 2.74 8.07 -2.10
C ALA A 228 2.17 9.28 -2.90
N ASP A 229 1.47 10.19 -2.24
CA ASP A 229 1.00 11.46 -2.81
C ASP A 229 2.05 12.57 -2.82
N MET A 230 3.13 12.42 -2.06
CA MET A 230 4.20 13.40 -1.93
C MET A 230 5.24 13.20 -3.04
N GLN A 231 5.82 14.28 -3.53
CA GLN A 231 6.89 14.19 -4.51
C GLN A 231 8.20 13.71 -3.89
N TYR A 232 8.45 14.16 -2.67
CA TYR A 232 9.65 13.92 -1.87
C TYR A 232 9.25 13.24 -0.56
N PRO A 233 8.99 11.92 -0.57
CA PRO A 233 8.69 11.19 0.67
C PRO A 233 9.91 11.24 1.60
N MET A 234 9.68 11.45 2.89
CA MET A 234 10.69 11.26 3.92
C MET A 234 10.72 9.78 4.29
N LEU A 235 11.69 9.07 3.74
CA LEU A 235 11.86 7.64 4.01
C LEU A 235 12.48 7.45 5.40
N PRO A 236 12.00 6.47 6.20
CA PRO A 236 12.66 6.12 7.45
C PRO A 236 14.10 5.65 7.18
N HIS A 237 15.03 5.95 8.09
CA HIS A 237 16.40 5.46 7.98
C HIS A 237 16.44 3.93 8.04
N LEU A 238 17.08 3.31 7.04
CA LEU A 238 17.23 1.85 6.93
C LEU A 238 17.90 1.21 8.17
N GLU A 239 18.75 1.95 8.88
CA GLU A 239 19.48 1.49 10.07
C GLU A 239 18.61 1.30 11.32
N MET A 240 17.35 1.75 11.31
CA MET A 240 16.40 1.49 12.40
C MET A 240 15.67 0.15 12.27
N MET A 241 15.97 -0.63 11.22
CA MET A 241 15.45 -1.98 11.02
C MET A 241 16.55 -2.97 11.41
N GLY A 242 16.49 -3.44 12.66
CA GLY A 242 17.47 -4.36 13.24
C GLY A 242 17.74 -5.62 12.44
#